data_AF-A0A0G1VSH1-F1
#
_entry.id   AF-A0A0G1VSH1-F1
#
_cell.length_a   1.000
_cell.length_b   1.000
_cell.length_c   1.000
_cell.angle_alpha   90.00
_cell.angle_beta   90.00
_cell.angle_gamma   90.00
#
_symmetry.space_group_name_H-M   'P 1'
#
loop_
_entity.id
_entity.type
_entity.pdbx_description
1 polymer ?
#
loop_
_entity_poly.entity_id
_entity_poly.type
_entity_poly.pdbx_seq_one_letter_code
_entity_poly.pdbx_strand_id
1 'polypeptide(L)'
;MSNGLHHLHTRKRLYKNLERYPHPSALKRTLDHAMYFVAIITPLVLLPQVLQVFTTKDAGGLSLQTWFLLGCINILWILYGLVHREPPIYVSNFLVGILNFAVVYGIFLYR
;
A
#
# COMPACT_ATOMS: atom_id res chain seq x y z
N MET A 1 -17.60 0.46 -32.09
CA MET A 1 -17.85 -0.98 -32.30
C MET A 1 -16.94 -1.82 -31.39
N SER A 2 -17.17 -1.84 -30.07
CA SER A 2 -16.36 -2.62 -29.11
C SER A 2 -17.23 -3.34 -28.08
N ASN A 3 -18.24 -4.09 -28.54
CA ASN A 3 -19.16 -4.80 -27.65
C ASN A 3 -18.76 -6.27 -27.40
N GLY A 4 -17.86 -6.87 -28.20
CA GLY A 4 -17.51 -8.28 -28.08
C GLY A 4 -16.67 -8.63 -26.83
N LEU A 5 -15.68 -7.78 -26.49
CA LEU A 5 -14.76 -8.04 -25.38
C LEU A 5 -15.44 -7.91 -24.00
N HIS A 6 -16.47 -7.07 -23.89
CA HIS A 6 -17.19 -6.86 -22.64
C HIS A 6 -17.95 -8.13 -22.21
N HIS A 7 -18.54 -8.87 -23.15
CA HIS A 7 -19.27 -10.10 -22.85
C HIS A 7 -18.39 -11.25 -22.36
N LEU A 8 -17.13 -11.33 -22.80
CA LEU A 8 -16.18 -12.37 -22.38
C LEU A 8 -15.79 -12.22 -20.89
N HIS A 9 -15.52 -10.99 -20.45
CA HIS A 9 -15.20 -10.71 -19.04
C HIS A 9 -16.40 -10.97 -18.11
N THR A 10 -17.61 -10.63 -18.54
CA THR A 10 -18.84 -10.86 -17.76
C THR A 10 -19.15 -12.35 -17.60
N ARG A 11 -18.97 -13.16 -18.67
CA ARG A 11 -19.16 -14.62 -18.60
C ARG A 11 -18.14 -15.28 -17.67
N LYS A 12 -16.85 -14.90 -17.77
CA LYS A 12 -15.79 -15.48 -16.92
C LYS A 12 -16.01 -15.24 -15.42
N ARG A 13 -16.60 -14.09 -15.05
CA ARG A 13 -16.96 -13.78 -13.66
C ARG A 13 -18.16 -14.57 -13.16
N LEU A 14 -19.21 -14.71 -13.98
CA LEU A 14 -20.37 -15.54 -13.67
C LEU A 14 -19.98 -17.01 -13.44
N TYR A 15 -19.14 -17.59 -14.32
CA TYR A 15 -18.69 -18.97 -14.18
C TYR A 15 -17.78 -19.22 -12.98
N LYS A 16 -17.11 -18.18 -12.46
CA LYS A 16 -16.21 -18.29 -11.30
C LYS A 16 -16.87 -17.88 -9.98
N ASN A 17 -18.19 -17.67 -9.94
CA ASN A 17 -18.91 -17.10 -8.79
C ASN A 17 -18.29 -15.80 -8.25
N LEU A 18 -17.68 -15.01 -9.14
CA LEU A 18 -17.08 -13.73 -8.77
C LEU A 18 -18.17 -12.65 -8.80
N GLU A 19 -18.13 -11.70 -7.87
CA GLU A 19 -19.05 -10.55 -7.86
C GLU A 19 -19.01 -9.81 -9.21
N ARG A 20 -20.19 -9.38 -9.69
CA ARG A 20 -20.33 -8.62 -10.95
C ARG A 20 -19.54 -7.31 -10.84
N TYR A 21 -18.77 -7.00 -11.89
CA TYR A 21 -18.10 -5.72 -12.03
C TYR A 21 -18.76 -4.90 -13.15
N PRO A 22 -19.08 -3.63 -12.92
CA PRO A 22 -18.92 -2.87 -11.67
C PRO A 22 -19.85 -3.37 -10.54
N HIS A 23 -19.41 -3.26 -9.27
CA HIS A 23 -20.20 -3.70 -8.11
C HIS A 23 -21.50 -2.88 -8.00
N PRO A 24 -22.67 -3.51 -7.74
CA PRO A 24 -23.96 -2.82 -7.74
C PRO A 24 -24.10 -1.77 -6.64
N SER A 25 -23.45 -1.94 -5.49
CA SER A 25 -23.41 -0.91 -4.45
C SER A 25 -22.39 0.19 -4.78
N ALA A 26 -22.88 1.43 -4.85
CA ALA A 26 -22.05 2.60 -5.10
C ALA A 26 -20.92 2.75 -4.07
N LEU A 27 -21.19 2.37 -2.81
CA LEU A 27 -20.23 2.43 -1.70
C LEU A 27 -18.97 1.58 -1.96
N LYS A 28 -19.11 0.32 -2.35
CA LYS A 28 -17.95 -0.54 -2.63
C LYS A 28 -17.12 0.02 -3.78
N ARG A 29 -17.78 0.48 -4.85
CA ARG A 29 -17.09 1.11 -5.99
C ARG A 29 -16.32 2.37 -5.60
N THR A 30 -16.89 3.22 -4.73
CA THR A 30 -16.19 4.41 -4.25
C THR A 30 -15.01 4.06 -3.34
N LEU A 31 -15.17 3.03 -2.49
CA LEU A 31 -14.08 2.54 -1.64
C LEU A 31 -12.93 1.98 -2.48
N ASP A 32 -13.22 1.21 -3.54
CA ASP A 32 -12.18 0.68 -4.43
C ASP A 32 -11.32 1.82 -5.02
N HIS A 33 -11.96 2.89 -5.50
CA HIS A 33 -11.25 4.07 -6.03
C HIS A 33 -10.47 4.81 -4.93
N ALA A 34 -11.06 4.97 -3.74
CA ALA A 34 -10.38 5.58 -2.61
C ALA A 34 -9.12 4.79 -2.22
N MET A 35 -9.13 3.47 -2.33
CA MET A 35 -7.96 2.66 -2.00
C MET A 35 -6.76 2.90 -2.93
N TYR A 36 -6.99 3.17 -4.22
CA TYR A 36 -5.90 3.60 -5.12
C TYR A 36 -5.29 4.94 -4.68
N PHE A 37 -6.12 5.86 -4.19
CA PHE A 37 -5.65 7.15 -3.68
C PHE A 37 -4.86 7.01 -2.38
N VAL A 38 -5.37 6.22 -1.44
CA VAL A 38 -4.66 5.88 -0.19
C VAL A 38 -3.31 5.24 -0.49
N ALA A 39 -3.24 4.33 -1.46
CA ALA A 39 -1.99 3.68 -1.85
C ALA A 39 -0.87 4.66 -2.25
N ILE A 40 -1.22 5.84 -2.76
CA ILE A 40 -0.27 6.90 -3.12
C ILE A 40 -0.02 7.84 -1.94
N ILE A 41 -1.06 8.21 -1.21
CA ILE A 41 -0.94 9.19 -0.11
C ILE A 41 -0.15 8.66 1.07
N THR A 42 -0.33 7.40 1.45
CA THR A 42 0.33 6.84 2.65
C THR A 42 1.86 7.04 2.65
N PRO A 43 2.62 6.68 1.58
CA PRO A 43 4.05 6.96 1.56
C PRO A 43 4.37 8.46 1.55
N LEU A 44 3.57 9.31 0.90
CA LEU A 44 3.79 10.76 0.90
C LEU A 44 3.67 11.37 2.30
N VAL A 45 2.75 10.85 3.13
CA VAL A 45 2.60 11.27 4.54
C VAL A 45 3.81 10.90 5.39
N LEU A 46 4.54 9.84 5.03
CA LEU A 46 5.74 9.40 5.74
C LEU A 46 7.02 10.14 5.30
N LEU A 47 7.03 10.75 4.11
CA LEU A 47 8.20 11.49 3.61
C LEU A 47 8.70 12.59 4.56
N PRO A 48 7.85 13.45 5.16
CA PRO A 48 8.30 14.47 6.10
C PRO A 48 9.07 13.89 7.29
N GLN A 49 8.66 12.72 7.81
CA GLN A 49 9.34 12.09 8.94
C GLN A 49 10.74 11.58 8.55
N VAL A 50 10.86 10.98 7.36
CA VAL A 50 12.16 10.56 6.81
C VAL A 50 13.05 11.79 6.63
N LEU A 51 12.54 12.82 5.96
CA LEU A 51 13.27 14.08 5.73
C LEU A 51 13.71 14.70 7.05
N GLN A 52 12.86 14.73 8.07
CA GLN A 52 13.20 15.27 9.39
C GLN A 52 14.44 14.57 9.94
N VAL A 53 14.46 13.23 10.00
CA VAL A 53 15.59 12.46 10.54
C VAL A 53 16.91 12.78 9.81
N PHE A 54 16.90 12.82 8.48
CA PHE A 54 18.11 13.05 7.70
C PHE A 54 18.54 14.53 7.63
N THR A 55 17.62 15.48 7.84
CA THR A 55 17.93 16.92 7.83
C THR A 55 18.36 17.43 9.20
N THR A 56 17.64 17.06 10.26
CA THR A 56 17.98 17.44 11.63
C THR A 56 19.15 16.63 12.16
N LYS A 57 19.41 15.44 11.58
CA LYS A 57 20.38 14.46 12.08
C LYS A 57 20.14 14.16 13.55
N ASP A 58 18.87 14.09 13.93
CA ASP A 58 18.43 13.77 15.28
C ASP A 58 17.31 12.75 15.19
N ALA A 59 17.58 11.57 15.76
CA ALA A 59 16.63 10.48 15.89
C ALA A 59 16.38 10.07 17.36
N GLY A 60 16.81 10.91 18.32
CA GLY A 60 16.75 10.58 19.76
C GLY A 60 15.34 10.34 20.29
N GLY A 61 14.35 11.01 19.71
CA GLY A 61 12.93 10.83 20.05
C GLY A 61 12.25 9.61 19.41
N LEU A 62 12.93 8.87 18.54
CA LEU A 62 12.33 7.77 17.79
C LEU A 62 12.67 6.39 18.41
N SER A 63 11.66 5.54 18.48
CA SER A 63 11.79 4.14 18.94
C SER A 63 12.23 3.24 17.79
N LEU A 64 13.44 2.68 17.87
CA LEU A 64 13.96 1.72 16.89
C LEU A 64 13.02 0.54 16.69
N GLN A 65 12.50 0.00 17.79
CA GLN A 65 11.60 -1.15 17.80
C GLN A 65 10.33 -0.86 17.01
N THR A 66 9.76 0.34 17.17
CA THR A 66 8.54 0.75 16.46
C THR A 66 8.76 0.74 14.95
N TRP A 67 9.79 1.44 14.47
CA TRP A 67 10.06 1.58 13.03
C TRP A 67 10.48 0.25 12.39
N PHE A 68 11.24 -0.58 13.11
CA PHE A 68 11.62 -1.90 12.64
C PHE A 68 10.42 -2.84 12.53
N LEU A 69 9.57 -2.91 13.57
CA LEU A 69 8.37 -3.75 13.55
C LEU A 69 7.38 -3.29 12.47
N LEU A 70 7.22 -1.98 12.26
CA LEU A 70 6.44 -1.45 11.14
C LEU A 70 7.01 -1.91 9.80
N GLY A 71 8.34 -1.88 9.61
CA GLY A 71 9.00 -2.44 8.43
C GLY A 71 8.66 -3.92 8.20
N CYS A 72 8.75 -4.75 9.26
CA CYS A 72 8.38 -6.16 9.21
C CYS A 72 6.88 -6.39 8.88
N ILE A 73 6.00 -5.57 9.45
CA ILE A 73 4.56 -5.61 9.15
C ILE A 73 4.30 -5.28 7.67
N ASN A 74 5.02 -4.31 7.09
CA ASN A 74 4.91 -4.01 5.67
C ASN A 74 5.30 -5.21 4.79
N ILE A 75 6.32 -5.99 5.19
CA ILE A 75 6.68 -7.22 4.48
C ILE A 75 5.51 -8.20 4.45
N LEU A 76 4.82 -8.41 5.59
CA LEU A 76 3.64 -9.26 5.64
C LEU A 76 2.51 -8.76 4.73
N TRP A 77 2.28 -7.44 4.68
CA TRP A 77 1.29 -6.84 3.76
C TRP A 77 1.66 -6.96 2.29
N ILE A 78 2.95 -6.84 1.95
CA ILE A 78 3.43 -7.05 0.58
C ILE A 78 3.16 -8.50 0.17
N LEU A 79 3.53 -9.47 1.01
CA LEU A 79 3.24 -10.89 0.77
C LEU A 79 1.74 -11.14 0.61
N TYR A 80 0.92 -10.56 1.49
CA TYR A 80 -0.53 -10.65 1.40
C TYR A 80 -1.06 -10.09 0.07
N GLY A 81 -0.65 -8.88 -0.32
CA GLY A 81 -1.09 -8.25 -1.56
C GLY A 81 -0.63 -8.99 -2.82
N LEU A 82 0.57 -9.58 -2.80
CA LEU A 82 1.07 -10.44 -3.88
C LEU A 82 0.24 -11.71 -4.03
N VAL A 83 -0.07 -12.40 -2.93
CA VAL A 83 -0.91 -13.61 -2.92
C VAL A 83 -2.32 -13.30 -3.45
N HIS A 84 -2.91 -12.18 -3.04
CA HIS A 84 -4.26 -11.78 -3.43
C HIS A 84 -4.33 -11.04 -4.77
N ARG A 85 -3.19 -10.78 -5.43
CA ARG A 85 -3.09 -10.06 -6.71
C ARG A 85 -3.74 -8.66 -6.65
N GLU A 86 -3.48 -7.93 -5.57
CA GLU A 86 -3.99 -6.57 -5.33
C GLU A 86 -2.86 -5.54 -5.41
N PRO A 87 -2.58 -4.95 -6.60
CA PRO A 87 -1.51 -3.97 -6.82
C PRO A 87 -1.46 -2.80 -5.84
N PRO A 88 -2.59 -2.14 -5.51
CA PRO A 88 -2.56 -1.00 -4.60
C PRO A 88 -2.00 -1.35 -3.22
N ILE A 89 -2.26 -2.57 -2.75
CA ILE A 89 -1.82 -3.04 -1.44
C ILE A 89 -0.31 -3.28 -1.44
N TYR A 90 0.19 -4.14 -2.33
CA TYR A 90 1.61 -4.51 -2.26
C TYR A 90 2.54 -3.36 -2.70
N VAL A 91 2.13 -2.50 -3.65
CA VAL A 91 2.95 -1.35 -4.06
C VAL A 91 3.03 -0.31 -2.96
N SER A 92 1.91 0.03 -2.32
CA SER A 92 1.89 1.00 -1.21
C SER A 92 2.74 0.53 -0.04
N ASN A 93 2.53 -0.72 0.41
CA ASN A 93 3.30 -1.27 1.53
C ASN A 93 4.79 -1.46 1.21
N PHE A 94 5.14 -1.69 -0.06
CA PHE A 94 6.54 -1.70 -0.49
C PHE A 94 7.19 -0.32 -0.31
N LEU A 95 6.55 0.75 -0.78
CA LEU A 95 7.05 2.12 -0.62
C LEU A 95 7.13 2.52 0.86
N VAL A 96 6.08 2.25 1.63
CA VAL A 96 6.03 2.51 3.08
C VAL A 96 7.09 1.71 3.82
N GLY A 97 7.32 0.45 3.44
CA GLY A 97 8.39 -0.39 3.98
C GLY A 97 9.77 0.22 3.78
N ILE A 98 10.08 0.70 2.57
CA ILE A 98 11.34 1.40 2.28
C ILE A 98 11.50 2.61 3.19
N LEU A 99 10.46 3.44 3.36
CA LEU A 99 10.53 4.62 4.21
C LEU A 99 10.74 4.26 5.69
N ASN A 100 10.04 3.23 6.19
CA ASN A 100 10.23 2.75 7.56
C ASN A 100 11.66 2.26 7.80
N PHE A 101 12.23 1.48 6.87
CA PHE A 101 13.62 1.03 6.97
C PHE A 101 14.63 2.17 6.79
N ALA A 102 14.30 3.22 6.01
CA ALA A 102 15.10 4.43 5.95
C ALA A 102 15.13 5.16 7.30
N VAL A 103 14.00 5.23 8.03
CA VAL A 103 13.99 5.77 9.40
C VAL A 103 14.81 4.89 10.34
N VAL A 104 14.67 3.56 10.28
CA VAL A 104 15.51 2.63 11.06
C VAL A 104 17.00 2.90 10.82
N TYR A 105 17.41 3.04 9.57
CA TYR A 105 18.78 3.38 9.21
C TYR A 105 19.20 4.75 9.78
N GLY A 106 18.35 5.76 9.68
CA GLY A 106 18.58 7.08 10.28
C GLY A 106 18.71 7.03 11.80
N ILE A 107 17.94 6.18 12.49
CA ILE A 107 18.06 5.96 13.93
C ILE A 107 19.43 5.38 14.28
N PHE A 108 19.97 4.43 13.51
CA PHE A 108 21.30 3.89 13.77
C PHE A 108 22.43 4.91 13.52
N LEU A 109 22.22 5.87 12.63
CA LEU A 109 23.25 6.85 12.24
C LEU A 109 23.26 8.11 13.13
N TYR A 110 22.11 8.51 13.66
CA TYR A 110 21.89 9.79 14.32
C TYR A 110 21.38 9.67 15.77
N ARG A 111 21.68 8.56 16.42
CA ARG A 111 21.39 8.31 17.84
C ARG A 111 22.70 8.03 18.57
#